data_AF-M5CGS5-F1
#
_entry.id   AF-M5CGS5-F1
#
_cell.length_a   1.000
_cell.length_b   1.000
_cell.length_c   1.000
_cell.angle_alpha   90.00
_cell.angle_beta   90.00
_cell.angle_gamma   90.00
#
_symmetry.space_group_name_H-M   'P 1'
#
loop_
_entity.id
_entity.type
_entity.pdbx_description
1 polymer ?
#
loop_
_entity_poly.entity_id
_entity_poly.type
_entity_poly.pdbx_seq_one_letter_code
_entity_poly.pdbx_strand_id
1 'polypeptide(L)'
;MIIMTYAFMRYTGDAKLAAKHYYTLKGWADYLVRNALVHSDQLTGDWFVTTPGSNQTNLALKGLIALKSMVEIQKAVGMTNESSTYENAANSGLQQWIELSSSGKKLRYESRSEEPQLLHGLYADKLLGLGFVPESVYAAQRAQWAAGMSVVIRGVWGGAG
;
A
#
# COMPACT_ATOMS: atom_id res chain seq x y z
N MET A 1 11.72 0.06 -1.54
CA MET A 1 12.72 -0.51 -2.48
C MET A 1 12.12 -1.58 -3.39
N ILE A 2 11.44 -2.59 -2.86
CA ILE A 2 10.87 -3.71 -3.66
C ILE A 2 9.99 -3.24 -4.83
N ILE A 3 9.03 -2.34 -4.58
CA ILE A 3 8.14 -1.77 -5.62
C ILE A 3 8.94 -1.14 -6.77
N MET A 4 10.00 -0.38 -6.46
CA MET A 4 10.81 0.31 -7.46
C MET A 4 11.67 -0.68 -8.25
N THR A 5 12.22 -1.70 -7.60
CA THR A 5 12.96 -2.76 -8.32
C THR A 5 12.05 -3.51 -9.27
N TYR A 6 10.82 -3.83 -8.84
CA TYR A 6 9.84 -4.47 -9.71
C TYR A 6 9.41 -3.56 -10.86
N ALA A 7 9.19 -2.26 -10.60
CA ALA A 7 8.91 -1.27 -11.63
C ALA A 7 10.01 -1.22 -12.70
N PHE A 8 11.27 -1.17 -12.27
CA PHE A 8 12.43 -1.18 -13.17
C PHE A 8 12.48 -2.46 -14.01
N MET A 9 12.28 -3.63 -13.38
CA MET A 9 12.27 -4.92 -14.06
C MET A 9 11.13 -5.02 -15.08
N ARG A 10 9.94 -4.51 -14.75
CA ARG A 10 8.79 -4.46 -15.67
C ARG A 10 9.03 -3.53 -16.85
N TYR A 11 9.63 -2.37 -16.61
CA TYR A 11 9.88 -1.39 -17.66
C TYR A 11 11.00 -1.81 -18.61
N THR A 12 12.09 -2.38 -18.08
CA THR A 12 13.27 -2.74 -18.86
C THR A 12 13.25 -4.18 -19.38
N GLY A 13 12.45 -5.06 -18.76
CA GLY A 13 12.51 -6.50 -18.99
C GLY A 13 13.76 -7.17 -18.40
N ASP A 14 14.61 -6.44 -17.67
CA ASP A 14 15.87 -6.95 -17.12
C ASP A 14 15.76 -7.27 -15.62
N ALA A 15 15.88 -8.56 -15.29
CA ALA A 15 15.86 -9.07 -13.91
C ALA A 15 17.24 -9.04 -13.22
N LYS A 16 18.34 -8.67 -13.90
CA LYS A 16 19.70 -8.69 -13.33
C LYS A 16 19.84 -7.83 -12.08
N LEU A 17 19.21 -6.66 -12.04
CA LEU A 17 19.23 -5.79 -10.86
C LEU A 17 18.52 -6.47 -9.68
N ALA A 18 17.37 -7.09 -9.95
CA ALA A 18 16.61 -7.82 -8.95
C ALA A 18 17.36 -9.05 -8.44
N ALA A 19 17.98 -9.82 -9.34
CA ALA A 19 18.81 -10.97 -9.01
C ALA A 19 20.03 -10.58 -8.17
N LYS A 20 20.74 -9.51 -8.56
CA LYS A 20 21.92 -8.99 -7.85
C LYS A 20 21.60 -8.61 -6.39
N HIS A 21 20.41 -8.05 -6.15
CA HIS A 21 20.00 -7.56 -4.84
C HIS A 21 18.92 -8.43 -4.18
N TYR A 22 18.74 -9.67 -4.65
CA TYR A 22 17.62 -10.52 -4.23
C TYR A 22 17.55 -10.70 -2.72
N TYR A 23 18.66 -11.08 -2.07
CA TYR A 23 18.67 -11.32 -0.62
C TYR A 23 18.38 -10.07 0.21
N THR A 24 18.76 -8.88 -0.29
CA THR A 24 18.38 -7.62 0.35
C THR A 24 16.87 -7.38 0.23
N LEU A 25 16.30 -7.59 -0.95
CA LEU A 25 14.86 -7.44 -1.19
C LEU A 25 14.06 -8.45 -0.38
N LYS A 26 14.57 -9.68 -0.26
CA LYS A 26 14.04 -10.73 0.59
C LYS A 26 14.02 -10.32 2.07
N GLY A 27 15.12 -9.77 2.60
CA GLY A 27 15.16 -9.30 3.98
C GLY A 27 14.07 -8.26 4.28
N TRP A 28 13.83 -7.34 3.34
CA TRP A 28 12.73 -6.39 3.44
C TRP A 28 11.36 -7.07 3.34
N ALA A 29 11.18 -8.05 2.46
CA ALA A 29 9.93 -8.79 2.35
C ALA A 29 9.62 -9.59 3.63
N ASP A 30 10.61 -10.27 4.21
CA ASP A 30 10.49 -11.01 5.47
C ASP A 30 10.14 -10.09 6.65
N TYR A 31 10.66 -8.86 6.64
CA TYR A 31 10.28 -7.82 7.60
C TYR A 31 8.82 -7.39 7.39
N LEU A 32 8.40 -7.17 6.14
CA LEU A 32 7.03 -6.75 5.82
C LEU A 32 5.99 -7.80 6.18
N VAL A 33 6.27 -9.10 6.01
CA VAL A 33 5.35 -10.19 6.42
C VAL A 33 4.96 -10.05 7.89
N ARG A 34 5.87 -9.62 8.75
CA ARG A 34 5.64 -9.50 10.20
C ARG A 34 5.07 -8.15 10.61
N ASN A 35 5.32 -7.09 9.84
CA ASN A 35 5.09 -5.70 10.27
C ASN A 35 4.08 -4.92 9.43
N ALA A 36 3.61 -5.46 8.29
CA ALA A 36 2.77 -4.71 7.36
C ALA A 36 1.33 -4.45 7.87
N LEU A 37 0.80 -5.27 8.77
CA LEU A 37 -0.57 -5.13 9.31
C LEU A 37 -0.68 -5.01 10.82
N VAL A 38 0.16 -5.72 11.57
CA VAL A 38 0.10 -5.74 13.03
C VAL A 38 1.46 -5.31 13.56
N HIS A 39 1.49 -4.15 14.20
CA HIS A 39 2.66 -3.68 14.94
C HIS A 39 2.66 -4.36 16.30
N SER A 40 3.44 -5.43 16.47
CA SER A 40 3.70 -5.96 17.81
C SER A 40 4.74 -5.06 18.50
N ASP A 41 4.25 -4.12 19.31
CA ASP A 41 4.88 -3.50 20.48
C ASP A 41 6.42 -3.51 20.59
N GLN A 42 7.17 -3.01 19.60
CA GLN A 42 8.58 -2.64 19.81
C GLN A 42 8.93 -1.27 19.21
N LEU A 43 9.12 -0.33 20.14
CA LEU A 43 9.84 0.93 19.99
C LEU A 43 11.26 0.66 19.51
N THR A 44 11.59 1.01 18.26
CA THR A 44 12.98 1.24 17.85
C THR A 44 13.05 2.18 16.64
N GLY A 45 13.16 3.48 16.95
CA GLY A 45 13.98 4.45 16.22
C GLY A 45 13.91 4.53 14.68
N ASP A 46 12.73 4.76 14.10
CA ASP A 46 12.64 5.27 12.73
C ASP A 46 11.98 6.66 12.69
N TRP A 47 12.61 7.56 11.97
CA TRP A 47 12.83 8.98 12.26
C TRP A 47 11.79 9.90 11.61
N PHE A 48 10.55 9.45 11.39
CA PHE A 48 9.50 10.34 10.87
C PHE A 48 8.06 10.15 11.31
N VAL A 49 7.71 9.37 12.35
CA VAL A 49 6.35 9.46 12.91
C VAL A 49 6.33 9.19 14.43
N THR A 50 6.40 10.27 15.20
CA THR A 50 6.05 10.30 16.62
C THR A 50 4.52 10.32 16.77
N THR A 51 3.87 9.16 16.91
CA THR A 51 2.66 8.89 17.73
C THR A 51 2.11 7.50 17.39
N PRO A 52 1.91 6.59 18.37
CA PRO A 52 1.17 5.35 18.18
C PRO A 52 -0.33 5.68 18.10
N GLY A 53 -0.87 5.78 16.88
CA GLY A 53 -2.27 6.17 16.71
C GLY A 53 -2.77 6.15 15.26
N SER A 54 -3.53 5.11 14.93
CA SER A 54 -4.73 5.15 14.06
C SER A 54 -4.68 5.54 12.58
N ASN A 55 -3.56 5.93 11.95
CA ASN A 55 -3.67 6.62 10.64
C ASN A 55 -2.72 6.19 9.50
N GLN A 56 -2.33 4.90 9.39
CA GLN A 56 -1.33 4.45 8.39
C GLN A 56 -1.85 3.45 7.34
N THR A 57 -3.10 3.60 6.93
CA THR A 57 -3.77 2.81 5.87
C THR A 57 -2.98 2.79 4.55
N ASN A 58 -2.38 3.92 4.18
CA ASN A 58 -1.60 4.07 2.95
C ASN A 58 -0.23 3.38 3.04
N LEU A 59 0.40 3.35 4.21
CA LEU A 59 1.69 2.66 4.39
C LEU A 59 1.50 1.14 4.45
N ALA A 60 0.46 0.66 5.14
CA ALA A 60 0.08 -0.74 5.15
C ALA A 60 -0.19 -1.26 3.74
N LEU A 61 -0.99 -0.54 2.95
CA LEU A 61 -1.28 -0.91 1.56
C LEU A 61 -0.02 -0.94 0.68
N LYS A 62 0.90 0.03 0.85
CA LYS A 62 2.21 0.00 0.16
C LYS A 62 3.03 -1.23 0.55
N GLY A 63 3.01 -1.63 1.82
CA GLY A 63 3.67 -2.85 2.29
C GLY A 63 3.12 -4.11 1.63
N LEU A 64 1.79 -4.21 1.51
CA LEU A 64 1.13 -5.34 0.83
C LEU A 64 1.44 -5.40 -0.67
N ILE A 65 1.43 -4.25 -1.33
CA ILE A 65 1.82 -4.14 -2.75
C ILE A 65 3.29 -4.49 -2.95
N ALA A 66 4.15 -4.14 -1.98
CA ALA A 66 5.56 -4.53 -2.01
C ALA A 66 5.72 -6.06 -1.88
N LEU A 67 4.96 -6.73 -1.01
CA LEU A 67 4.95 -8.20 -0.92
C LEU A 67 4.50 -8.84 -2.22
N LYS A 68 3.43 -8.32 -2.84
CA LYS A 68 2.97 -8.78 -4.15
C LYS A 68 4.01 -8.56 -5.25
N SER A 69 4.70 -7.42 -5.23
CA SER A 69 5.82 -7.13 -6.14
C SER A 69 7.00 -8.09 -5.94
N MET A 70 7.26 -8.53 -4.69
CA MET A 70 8.31 -9.51 -4.39
C MET A 70 7.99 -10.87 -4.99
N VAL A 71 6.73 -11.29 -4.98
CA VAL A 71 6.30 -12.55 -5.63
C VAL A 71 6.64 -12.53 -7.11
N GLU A 72 6.38 -11.43 -7.80
CA GLU A 72 6.71 -11.30 -9.23
C GLU A 72 8.22 -11.24 -9.48
N ILE A 73 8.99 -10.59 -8.60
CA ILE A 73 10.46 -10.65 -8.63
C ILE A 73 10.95 -12.10 -8.48
N GLN A 74 10.43 -12.84 -7.51
CA GLN A 74 10.81 -14.24 -7.27
C GLN A 74 10.57 -15.14 -8.48
N LYS A 75 9.43 -14.97 -9.15
CA LYS A 75 9.13 -15.68 -10.40
C LYS A 75 10.16 -15.34 -11.49
N ALA A 76 10.50 -14.07 -11.65
CA ALA A 76 11.44 -13.61 -12.68
C ALA A 76 12.88 -14.07 -12.44
N VAL A 77 13.33 -14.19 -11.18
CA VAL A 77 14.69 -14.65 -10.85
C VAL A 77 14.79 -16.17 -10.60
N GLY A 78 13.68 -16.90 -10.68
CA GLY A 78 13.64 -18.35 -10.45
C GLY A 78 13.75 -18.79 -8.98
N MET A 79 13.50 -17.89 -8.02
CA MET A 79 13.59 -18.16 -6.59
C MET A 79 12.19 -18.27 -5.96
N THR A 80 11.43 -19.29 -6.36
CA THR A 80 9.99 -19.42 -6.04
C THR A 80 9.68 -20.11 -4.70
N ASN A 81 10.69 -20.57 -3.97
CA ASN A 81 10.53 -21.40 -2.77
C ASN A 81 9.66 -20.74 -1.68
N GLU A 82 9.64 -19.41 -1.61
CA GLU A 82 8.93 -18.63 -0.58
C GLU A 82 7.81 -17.77 -1.17
N SER A 83 7.51 -17.89 -2.47
CA SER A 83 6.50 -17.07 -3.14
C SER A 83 5.11 -17.27 -2.56
N SER A 84 4.79 -18.49 -2.09
CA SER A 84 3.53 -18.77 -1.40
C SER A 84 3.39 -17.99 -0.09
N THR A 85 4.48 -17.81 0.67
CA THR A 85 4.46 -17.06 1.94
C THR A 85 4.12 -15.58 1.70
N TYR A 86 4.81 -14.94 0.75
CA TYR A 86 4.58 -13.52 0.45
C TYR A 86 3.23 -13.28 -0.21
N GLU A 87 2.81 -14.19 -1.09
CA GLU A 87 1.50 -14.16 -1.74
C GLU A 87 0.37 -14.29 -0.71
N ASN A 88 0.47 -15.25 0.21
CA ASN A 88 -0.52 -15.45 1.26
C ASN A 88 -0.58 -14.25 2.22
N ALA A 89 0.58 -13.73 2.64
CA ALA A 89 0.66 -12.56 3.50
C ALA A 89 0.06 -11.31 2.84
N ALA A 90 0.34 -11.10 1.55
CA ALA A 90 -0.27 -10.02 0.78
C ALA A 90 -1.81 -10.17 0.70
N ASN A 91 -2.31 -11.33 0.28
CA ASN A 91 -3.74 -11.56 0.07
C ASN A 91 -4.56 -11.49 1.38
N SER A 92 -4.13 -12.22 2.41
CA SER A 92 -4.78 -12.18 3.73
C SER A 92 -4.74 -10.77 4.34
N GLY A 93 -3.62 -10.09 4.15
CA GLY A 93 -3.45 -8.74 4.63
C GLY A 93 -4.33 -7.72 3.93
N LEU A 94 -4.53 -7.86 2.63
CA LEU A 94 -5.44 -7.00 1.87
C LEU A 94 -6.88 -7.20 2.31
N GLN A 95 -7.32 -8.44 2.57
CA GLN A 95 -8.65 -8.72 3.08
C GLN A 95 -8.89 -8.03 4.43
N GLN A 96 -7.97 -8.19 5.37
CA GLN A 96 -8.05 -7.52 6.68
C GLN A 96 -8.06 -6.00 6.54
N TRP A 97 -7.23 -5.44 5.65
CA TRP A 97 -7.21 -4.01 5.36
C TRP A 97 -8.57 -3.51 4.81
N ILE A 98 -9.20 -4.27 3.91
CA ILE A 98 -10.52 -3.94 3.34
C ILE A 98 -11.60 -4.01 4.43
N GLU A 99 -11.61 -5.05 5.25
CA GLU A 99 -12.58 -5.23 6.35
C GLU A 99 -12.48 -4.11 7.37
N LEU A 100 -11.25 -3.80 7.80
CA LEU A 100 -11.01 -2.67 8.68
C LEU A 100 -11.53 -1.39 8.02
N SER A 101 -11.25 -1.16 6.72
CA SER A 101 -11.62 0.07 6.03
C SER A 101 -13.13 0.26 5.90
N SER A 102 -13.87 -0.85 5.80
CA SER A 102 -15.33 -0.87 5.66
C SER A 102 -16.05 -0.69 7.01
N SER A 103 -15.40 -1.05 8.13
CA SER A 103 -16.02 -1.05 9.47
C SER A 103 -16.21 0.34 10.09
N GLY A 104 -15.71 1.41 9.47
CA GLY A 104 -15.82 2.79 9.95
C GLY A 104 -15.10 3.09 11.27
N LYS A 105 -14.57 2.08 11.97
CA LYS A 105 -13.77 2.26 13.20
C LYS A 105 -12.32 2.53 12.82
N LYS A 106 -11.91 3.79 13.01
CA LYS A 106 -10.51 4.27 12.89
C LYS A 106 -9.91 4.19 11.48
N LEU A 107 -10.74 4.01 10.46
CA LEU A 107 -10.39 4.20 9.06
C LEU A 107 -11.20 5.32 8.43
N ARG A 108 -11.43 6.35 9.24
CA ARG A 108 -11.56 7.66 8.65
C ARG A 108 -10.27 7.88 7.86
N TYR A 109 -10.47 8.18 6.59
CA TYR A 109 -9.65 9.08 5.82
C TYR A 109 -9.45 10.37 6.66
N GLU A 110 -8.73 10.30 7.79
CA GLU A 110 -8.44 11.46 8.66
C GLU A 110 -7.36 12.28 7.97
N SER A 111 -7.78 12.84 6.85
CA SER A 111 -7.46 14.19 6.46
C SER A 111 -7.92 15.07 7.63
N ARG A 112 -7.03 15.19 8.62
CA ARG A 112 -7.10 16.25 9.64
C ARG A 112 -6.80 17.63 9.02
N SER A 113 -6.48 17.65 7.73
CA SER A 113 -6.42 18.80 6.84
C SER A 113 -7.52 18.64 5.80
N GLU A 114 -8.16 19.73 5.36
CA GLU A 114 -9.27 19.80 4.40
C GLU A 114 -8.95 19.25 2.97
N GLU A 115 -7.88 18.47 2.82
CA GLU A 115 -7.39 17.93 1.56
C GLU A 115 -7.50 16.40 1.52
N PRO A 116 -8.23 15.83 0.54
CA PRO A 116 -8.27 14.40 0.35
C PRO A 116 -6.87 13.85 0.03
N GLN A 117 -6.35 12.93 0.86
CA GLN A 117 -5.04 12.31 0.64
C GLN A 117 -5.11 11.21 -0.42
N LEU A 118 -4.22 11.23 -1.41
CA LEU A 118 -4.13 10.17 -2.41
C LEU A 118 -3.50 8.89 -1.80
N LEU A 119 -4.20 7.77 -1.94
CA LEU A 119 -3.62 6.44 -1.71
C LEU A 119 -2.58 6.15 -2.82
N HIS A 120 -1.37 6.68 -2.66
CA HIS A 120 -0.24 6.38 -3.54
C HIS A 120 0.04 4.87 -3.67
N GLY A 121 -0.36 4.06 -2.68
CA GLY A 121 -0.36 2.60 -2.82
C GLY A 121 -1.19 2.12 -4.02
N LEU A 122 -2.43 2.58 -4.17
CA LEU A 122 -3.32 2.19 -5.28
C LEU A 122 -2.74 2.55 -6.64
N TYR A 123 -2.04 3.69 -6.73
CA TYR A 123 -1.33 4.07 -7.95
C TYR A 123 -0.25 3.05 -8.35
N ALA A 124 0.50 2.52 -7.38
CA ALA A 124 1.54 1.53 -7.64
C ALA A 124 0.95 0.20 -8.16
N ASP A 125 -0.19 -0.25 -7.65
CA ASP A 125 -0.88 -1.46 -8.14
C ASP A 125 -1.29 -1.34 -9.62
N LYS A 126 -1.92 -0.21 -10.01
CA LYS A 126 -2.27 0.07 -11.41
C LYS A 126 -1.04 0.26 -12.30
N LEU A 127 -0.06 1.04 -11.87
CA LEU A 127 1.16 1.32 -12.65
C LEU A 127 1.94 0.04 -12.96
N LEU A 128 2.05 -0.86 -11.97
CA LEU A 128 2.75 -2.12 -12.12
C LEU A 128 1.92 -3.20 -12.83
N GLY A 129 0.60 -2.97 -12.98
CA GLY A 129 -0.34 -3.92 -13.55
C GLY A 129 -0.45 -5.20 -12.72
N LEU A 130 -0.39 -5.08 -11.40
CA LEU A 130 -0.44 -6.23 -10.48
C LEU A 130 -1.87 -6.79 -10.35
N GLY A 131 -2.90 -5.97 -10.55
CA GLY A 131 -4.30 -6.37 -10.43
C GLY A 131 -4.65 -6.90 -9.04
N PHE A 132 -3.93 -6.45 -8.02
CA PHE A 132 -3.99 -6.99 -6.67
C PHE A 132 -5.11 -6.37 -5.87
N VAL A 133 -5.38 -5.08 -6.05
CA VAL A 133 -6.44 -4.40 -5.31
C VAL A 133 -7.78 -4.46 -6.09
N PRO A 134 -8.90 -4.85 -5.45
CA PRO A 134 -10.21 -4.88 -6.09
C PRO A 134 -10.68 -3.51 -6.59
N GLU A 135 -11.39 -3.48 -7.72
CA GLU A 135 -11.94 -2.24 -8.30
C GLU A 135 -12.93 -1.51 -7.36
N SER A 136 -13.58 -2.24 -6.44
CA SER A 136 -14.45 -1.65 -5.41
C SER A 136 -13.71 -0.65 -4.52
N VAL A 137 -12.43 -0.88 -4.22
CA VAL A 137 -11.59 0.02 -3.42
C VAL A 137 -11.30 1.31 -4.19
N TYR A 138 -11.02 1.20 -5.50
CA TYR A 138 -10.84 2.36 -6.38
C TYR A 138 -12.13 3.17 -6.54
N ALA A 139 -13.28 2.50 -6.65
CA ALA A 139 -14.59 3.15 -6.71
C ALA A 139 -14.90 3.90 -5.41
N ALA A 140 -14.62 3.29 -4.26
CA ALA A 140 -14.79 3.94 -2.95
C ALA A 140 -13.92 5.21 -2.83
N GLN A 141 -12.65 5.15 -3.25
CA GLN A 141 -11.76 6.32 -3.24
C GLN A 141 -12.28 7.44 -4.16
N ARG A 142 -12.77 7.11 -5.37
CA ARG A 142 -13.36 8.08 -6.29
C ARG A 142 -14.60 8.76 -5.70
N ALA A 143 -15.47 7.99 -5.05
CA ALA A 143 -16.67 8.53 -4.40
C ALA A 143 -16.30 9.48 -3.25
N GLN A 144 -15.30 9.13 -2.44
CA GLN A 144 -14.81 9.99 -1.35
C GLN A 144 -14.22 11.30 -1.87
N TRP A 145 -13.40 11.24 -2.93
CA TRP A 145 -12.84 12.43 -3.56
C TRP A 145 -13.94 13.34 -4.12
N ALA A 146 -14.93 12.77 -4.82
CA ALA A 146 -16.09 13.53 -5.32
C ALA A 146 -16.89 14.19 -4.20
N ALA A 147 -17.11 13.47 -3.08
CA ALA A 147 -17.79 14.01 -1.91
C ALA A 147 -16.98 15.15 -1.26
N GLY A 148 -15.67 14.98 -1.08
CA GLY A 148 -14.78 16.02 -0.52
C GLY A 148 -14.75 17.29 -1.37
N MET A 149 -14.66 17.17 -2.69
CA MET A 149 -14.72 18.33 -3.60
C MET A 149 -16.07 19.06 -3.52
N SER A 150 -17.19 18.33 -3.35
CA SER A 150 -18.51 18.95 -3.24
C SER A 150 -18.65 19.81 -1.96
N VAL A 151 -17.96 19.43 -0.88
CA VAL A 151 -17.90 20.18 0.37
C VAL A 151 -17.05 21.44 0.20
N VAL A 152 -15.89 21.32 -0.44
CA VAL A 152 -15.02 22.48 -0.74
C VAL A 152 -15.73 23.49 -1.66
N ILE A 153 -16.40 23.03 -2.72
CA ILE A 153 -17.14 23.92 -3.63
C ILE A 153 -18.28 24.63 -2.90
N ARG A 154 -19.03 23.94 -2.03
CA ARG A 154 -20.07 24.57 -1.21
C ARG A 154 -19.52 25.53 -0.15
N GLY A 155 -18.34 25.27 0.40
CA GLY A 155 -17.67 26.18 1.33
C GLY A 155 -17.15 27.46 0.67
N VAL A 156 -16.70 27.37 -0.59
CA VAL A 156 -16.16 28.51 -1.36
C VAL A 156 -17.26 29.37 -1.99
N TRP A 157 -18.38 28.77 -2.41
CA TRP A 157 -19.45 29.49 -3.14
C TRP A 157 -20.76 29.64 -2.37
N GLY A 158 -20.92 29.02 -1.20
CA GLY A 158 -22.16 29.05 -0.40
C GLY A 158 -22.25 30.21 0.60
N GLY A 159 -21.31 31.14 0.61
CA GLY A 159 -21.24 32.28 1.56
C GLY A 159 -21.95 33.56 1.12
N ALA A 160 -22.78 33.52 0.07
CA ALA A 160 -23.55 34.69 -0.38
C ALA A 160 -25.05 34.33 -0.46
N GLY A 161 -25.74 34.52 0.65
CA GLY A 161 -27.19 34.40 0.77
C GLY A 161 -27.66 35.11 2.03
#